data_AF-A0AAD8MCP4-F1
#
_entry.id   AF-A0AAD8MCP4-F1
#
_cell.length_a   1.000
_cell.length_b   1.000
_cell.length_c   1.000
_cell.angle_alpha   90.00
_cell.angle_beta   90.00
_cell.angle_gamma   90.00
#
_symmetry.space_group_name_H-M   'P 1'
#
loop_
_entity.id
_entity.type
_entity.pdbx_description
1 polymer ?
#
loop_
_entity_poly.entity_id
_entity_poly.type
_entity_poly.pdbx_seq_one_letter_code
_entity_poly.pdbx_strand_id
1 'polypeptide(L)'
;MDLNKFDTVASLTTEKVVWSIRVRAQTVWKGINRTTNEFRGFNIIFMDEQNCRIHAFITEKLCPAFSKELKEGNIYILSNFKVHDYKGDEPNRAVRNQKHIYFDNQTNFKRITEDVPLMKEYAFDLFGLNDVPKFLNDNRFLIDVIGTVSKNEAISVISTEDTSKSRLKFKLEDGRNMVMVTFFNEFGQSFEKALKAIEAENVVVVIASAKVNKYEATGEIYLTNYPATRFYLTPRHYSVELLHQSAKCLQAEEETDSTLYTIKEIKNFTKDYIERNVLCHVTVKKVEEECNWYDNFHIECDKEVNIIDGRYRCSHCKRNLPYPDKRFRICTVCTDKTGVLPIILPDEEIQRLTGKDVYELENENREAGDEKRFPPILKEFENKQYLITLMPSKDNIEKKCSVYKAKMLSDPVEMLGSHNPQEQLTTEFEEVTENTEADSTKNLLSYSSPPTSKSTTRTRGRKTKAPVKYEVEDCEPISKLKKS
;
A
#
# COMPACT_ATOMS: atom_id res chain seq x y z
N MET A 1 39.28 -4.46 -0.46
CA MET A 1 38.22 -4.79 0.52
C MET A 1 37.09 -5.36 -0.29
N ASP A 2 36.84 -6.67 -0.18
CA ASP A 2 35.74 -7.31 -0.91
C ASP A 2 34.42 -6.83 -0.30
N LEU A 3 33.80 -5.87 -0.99
CA LEU A 3 32.70 -5.06 -0.48
C LEU A 3 31.34 -5.78 -0.43
N ASN A 4 31.24 -7.07 -0.76
CA ASN A 4 30.09 -7.90 -0.40
C ASN A 4 30.43 -9.39 -0.46
N LYS A 5 30.27 -10.10 0.67
CA LYS A 5 30.49 -11.56 0.77
C LYS A 5 29.36 -12.39 0.15
N PHE A 6 28.20 -11.78 -0.08
CA PHE A 6 26.98 -12.46 -0.56
C PHE A 6 26.36 -11.69 -1.73
N ASP A 7 25.81 -12.42 -2.69
CA ASP A 7 24.99 -11.92 -3.79
C ASP A 7 23.62 -11.43 -3.25
N THR A 8 22.97 -10.49 -3.96
CA THR A 8 21.61 -10.04 -3.64
C THR A 8 20.56 -10.84 -4.40
N VAL A 9 19.34 -10.95 -3.89
CA VAL A 9 18.25 -11.66 -4.57
C VAL A 9 17.92 -11.02 -5.92
N ALA A 10 18.01 -9.69 -6.02
CA ALA A 10 17.80 -8.96 -7.27
C ALA A 10 18.85 -9.31 -8.34
N SER A 11 20.09 -9.61 -7.93
CA SER A 11 21.19 -9.93 -8.85
C SER A 11 21.13 -11.34 -9.43
N LEU A 12 20.27 -12.22 -8.91
CA LEU A 12 20.18 -13.61 -9.36
C LEU A 12 19.79 -13.70 -10.84
N THR A 13 20.50 -14.53 -11.59
CA THR A 13 20.26 -14.85 -13.00
C THR A 13 20.25 -16.37 -13.20
N THR A 14 19.68 -16.82 -14.32
CA THR A 14 19.61 -18.23 -14.69
C THR A 14 20.91 -18.76 -15.32
N GLU A 15 21.82 -17.88 -15.70
CA GLU A 15 23.07 -18.22 -16.41
C GLU A 15 24.22 -18.55 -15.44
N LYS A 16 24.30 -17.89 -14.29
CA LYS A 16 25.36 -18.13 -13.29
C LYS A 16 25.07 -19.42 -12.54
N VAL A 17 26.09 -20.25 -12.39
CA VAL A 17 26.00 -21.60 -11.80
C VAL A 17 26.23 -21.60 -10.28
N VAL A 18 26.94 -20.60 -9.76
CA VAL A 18 27.31 -20.51 -8.34
C VAL A 18 26.78 -19.22 -7.75
N TRP A 19 25.86 -19.35 -6.80
CA TRP A 19 25.28 -18.25 -6.04
C TRP A 19 25.57 -18.45 -4.55
N SER A 20 25.73 -17.36 -3.82
CA SER A 20 25.71 -17.38 -2.36
C SER A 20 24.92 -16.19 -1.84
N ILE A 21 23.78 -16.44 -1.20
CA ILE A 21 22.89 -15.40 -0.68
C ILE A 21 22.67 -15.56 0.83
N ARG A 22 22.39 -14.44 1.50
CA ARG A 22 21.96 -14.40 2.89
C ARG A 22 20.51 -13.95 2.96
N VAL A 23 19.63 -14.81 3.48
CA VAL A 23 18.18 -14.62 3.39
C VAL A 23 17.44 -15.05 4.64
N ARG A 24 16.34 -14.36 4.96
CA ARG A 24 15.37 -14.79 5.98
C ARG A 24 14.28 -15.63 5.32
N ALA A 25 13.95 -16.78 5.90
CA ALA A 25 12.78 -17.56 5.49
C ALA A 25 11.52 -16.91 6.07
N GLN A 26 10.89 -16.00 5.33
CA GLN A 26 9.70 -15.28 5.80
C GLN A 26 8.50 -16.22 5.94
N THR A 27 8.25 -17.04 4.92
CA THR A 27 7.10 -17.96 4.89
C THR A 27 7.55 -19.32 4.38
N VAL A 28 7.11 -20.40 5.02
CA VAL A 28 7.36 -21.80 4.65
C VAL A 28 6.04 -22.57 4.66
N TRP A 29 5.70 -23.25 3.57
CA TRP A 29 4.49 -24.07 3.51
C TRP A 29 4.69 -25.35 2.70
N LYS A 30 3.85 -26.35 2.97
CA LYS A 30 3.85 -27.60 2.22
C LYS A 30 3.23 -27.38 0.84
N GLY A 31 3.94 -27.77 -0.21
CA GLY A 31 3.39 -27.99 -1.53
C GLY A 31 2.64 -29.32 -1.55
N ILE A 32 1.35 -29.28 -1.87
CA ILE A 32 0.49 -30.47 -1.93
C ILE A 32 -0.23 -30.47 -3.28
N ASN A 33 -0.34 -31.64 -3.90
CA ASN A 33 -1.19 -31.83 -5.07
C ASN A 33 -2.65 -31.68 -4.66
N ARG A 34 -3.36 -30.70 -5.22
CA ARG A 34 -4.74 -30.39 -4.82
C ARG A 34 -5.75 -31.50 -5.16
N THR A 35 -5.42 -32.35 -6.12
CA THR A 35 -6.30 -33.45 -6.56
C THR A 35 -6.02 -34.71 -5.76
N THR A 36 -4.75 -35.11 -5.66
CA THR A 36 -4.35 -36.39 -5.01
C THR A 36 -4.04 -36.24 -3.52
N ASN A 37 -3.91 -35.00 -3.03
CA ASN A 37 -3.48 -34.65 -1.68
C ASN A 37 -2.05 -35.13 -1.32
N GLU A 38 -1.25 -35.48 -2.33
CA GLU A 38 0.13 -35.93 -2.17
C GLU A 38 1.06 -34.77 -1.84
N PHE A 39 1.98 -34.99 -0.90
CA PHE A 39 3.04 -34.05 -0.58
C PHE A 39 4.05 -33.96 -1.74
N ARG A 40 4.39 -32.74 -2.16
CA ARG A 40 5.35 -32.49 -3.25
C ARG A 40 6.67 -31.92 -2.77
N GLY A 41 6.68 -31.28 -1.59
CA GLY A 41 7.84 -30.55 -1.12
C GLY A 41 7.50 -29.34 -0.25
N PHE A 42 8.50 -28.54 0.08
CA PHE A 42 8.33 -27.25 0.76
C PHE A 42 8.47 -26.10 -0.22
N ASN A 43 7.58 -25.13 -0.09
CA ASN A 43 7.70 -23.82 -0.71
C ASN A 43 8.15 -22.82 0.35
N ILE A 44 8.98 -21.87 -0.05
CA ILE A 44 9.58 -20.89 0.85
C ILE A 44 9.53 -19.52 0.17
N ILE A 45 9.19 -18.47 0.91
CA ILE A 45 9.49 -17.09 0.51
C ILE A 45 10.73 -16.67 1.28
N PHE A 46 11.82 -16.46 0.55
CA PHE A 46 13.00 -15.82 1.07
C PHE A 46 12.92 -14.32 0.83
N MET A 47 13.45 -13.54 1.78
CA MET A 47 13.75 -12.13 1.59
C MET A 47 15.23 -11.89 1.90
N ASP A 48 15.85 -10.91 1.27
CA ASP A 48 17.22 -10.45 1.56
C ASP A 48 17.24 -9.11 2.30
N GLU A 49 18.43 -8.57 2.54
CA GLU A 49 18.65 -7.31 3.27
C GLU A 49 18.12 -6.08 2.53
N GLN A 50 17.91 -6.20 1.22
CA GLN A 50 17.30 -5.17 0.38
C GLN A 50 15.76 -5.33 0.30
N ASN A 51 15.18 -6.24 1.09
CA ASN A 51 13.75 -6.59 1.08
C ASN A 51 13.28 -7.20 -0.25
N CYS A 52 14.20 -7.68 -1.08
CA CYS A 52 13.86 -8.37 -2.32
C CYS A 52 13.40 -9.79 -1.99
N ARG A 53 12.20 -10.14 -2.47
CA ARG A 53 11.58 -11.44 -2.19
C ARG A 53 11.74 -12.40 -3.36
N ILE A 54 11.98 -13.66 -3.05
CA ILE A 54 12.05 -14.73 -4.05
C ILE A 54 11.43 -16.01 -3.49
N HIS A 55 10.76 -16.74 -4.37
CA HIS A 55 10.20 -18.05 -4.05
C HIS A 55 11.28 -19.11 -4.21
N ALA A 56 11.30 -20.06 -3.29
CA ALA A 56 12.14 -21.24 -3.39
C ALA A 56 11.33 -22.52 -3.19
N PHE A 57 11.78 -23.60 -3.81
CA PHE A 57 11.16 -24.92 -3.71
C PHE A 57 12.17 -26.01 -3.35
N ILE A 58 11.80 -26.83 -2.38
CA ILE A 58 12.51 -28.05 -1.98
C ILE A 58 11.59 -29.23 -2.32
N THR A 59 11.99 -30.09 -3.25
CA THR A 59 11.21 -31.29 -3.58
C THR A 59 11.15 -32.27 -2.41
N GLU A 60 10.06 -33.06 -2.33
CA GLU A 60 9.83 -34.09 -1.30
C GLU A 60 11.07 -34.94 -1.01
N LYS A 61 11.79 -35.39 -2.05
CA LYS A 61 12.99 -36.24 -1.92
C LYS A 61 14.11 -35.58 -1.12
N LEU A 62 14.21 -34.26 -1.16
CA LEU A 62 15.25 -33.47 -0.48
C LEU A 62 14.80 -32.97 0.90
N CYS A 63 13.50 -32.95 1.17
CA CYS A 63 12.94 -32.46 2.43
C CYS A 63 13.60 -33.05 3.70
N PRO A 64 13.95 -34.35 3.77
CA PRO A 64 14.59 -34.92 4.97
C PRO A 64 15.92 -34.23 5.33
N ALA A 65 16.66 -33.70 4.36
CA ALA A 65 17.94 -33.02 4.58
C ALA A 65 17.78 -31.62 5.19
N PHE A 66 16.69 -30.92 4.88
CA PHE A 66 16.53 -29.49 5.23
C PHE A 66 15.45 -29.22 6.28
N SER A 67 14.42 -30.09 6.36
CA SER A 67 13.19 -29.84 7.14
C SER A 67 13.38 -29.66 8.64
N LYS A 68 14.44 -30.24 9.23
CA LYS A 68 14.73 -30.08 10.66
C LYS A 68 15.20 -28.67 11.01
N GLU A 69 15.99 -28.06 10.12
CA GLU A 69 16.55 -26.72 10.33
C GLU A 69 15.65 -25.61 9.78
N LEU A 70 14.93 -25.88 8.68
CA LEU A 70 14.06 -24.92 8.02
C LEU A 70 12.86 -24.54 8.90
N LYS A 71 12.96 -23.36 9.50
CA LYS A 71 11.90 -22.69 10.25
C LYS A 71 11.70 -21.27 9.75
N GLU A 72 10.44 -20.83 9.74
CA GLU A 72 10.06 -19.44 9.47
C GLU A 72 10.75 -18.47 10.43
N GLY A 73 11.02 -17.25 9.97
CA GLY A 73 11.65 -16.17 10.73
C GLY A 73 13.18 -16.29 10.85
N ASN A 74 13.77 -17.48 10.72
CA ASN A 74 15.21 -17.66 10.79
C ASN A 74 15.95 -17.14 9.55
N ILE A 75 17.23 -16.80 9.75
CA ILE A 75 18.16 -16.34 8.70
C ILE A 75 19.12 -17.47 8.33
N TYR A 76 19.38 -17.60 7.03
CA TYR A 76 20.20 -18.66 6.46
C TYR A 76 21.20 -18.11 5.45
N ILE A 77 22.32 -18.81 5.32
CA ILE A 77 23.20 -18.72 4.16
C ILE A 77 22.83 -19.86 3.23
N LEU A 78 22.49 -19.51 1.99
CA LEU A 78 22.16 -20.45 0.92
C LEU A 78 23.23 -20.36 -0.16
N SER A 79 23.77 -21.47 -0.62
CA SER A 79 24.69 -21.51 -1.76
C SER A 79 24.53 -22.76 -2.61
N ASN A 80 25.04 -22.72 -3.85
CA ASN A 80 25.00 -23.84 -4.81
C ASN A 80 23.56 -24.33 -5.11
N PHE A 81 22.63 -23.39 -5.26
CA PHE A 81 21.25 -23.65 -5.66
C PHE A 81 21.03 -23.26 -7.12
N LYS A 82 19.93 -23.74 -7.71
CA LYS A 82 19.55 -23.40 -9.09
C LYS A 82 18.56 -22.25 -9.12
N VAL A 83 18.70 -21.40 -10.12
CA VAL A 83 17.75 -20.32 -10.42
C VAL A 83 17.10 -20.62 -11.76
N HIS A 84 15.77 -20.54 -11.81
CA HIS A 84 15.00 -20.74 -13.03
C HIS A 84 13.98 -19.61 -13.20
N ASP A 85 13.64 -19.31 -14.45
CA ASP A 85 12.46 -18.51 -14.76
C ASP A 85 11.21 -19.38 -14.63
N TYR A 86 10.11 -18.75 -14.21
CA TYR A 86 8.80 -19.38 -14.22
C TYR A 86 8.42 -19.80 -15.66
N LYS A 87 7.82 -21.00 -15.82
CA LYS A 87 7.46 -21.53 -17.14
C LYS A 87 5.95 -21.68 -17.29
N GLY A 88 5.39 -21.01 -18.29
CA GLY A 88 3.97 -21.09 -18.62
C GLY A 88 3.08 -20.38 -17.60
N ASP A 89 1.83 -20.85 -17.47
CA ASP A 89 0.85 -20.30 -16.53
C ASP A 89 0.99 -21.01 -15.17
N GLU A 90 1.84 -20.45 -14.29
CA GLU A 90 1.99 -20.89 -12.90
C GLU A 90 1.15 -19.99 -11.96
N PRO A 91 -0.03 -20.45 -11.52
CA PRO A 91 -0.97 -19.60 -10.81
C PRO A 91 -0.69 -19.51 -9.30
N ASN A 92 -1.19 -18.44 -8.67
CA ASN A 92 -1.11 -18.16 -7.23
C ASN A 92 0.33 -18.03 -6.69
N ARG A 93 1.23 -17.43 -7.47
CA ARG A 93 2.57 -17.05 -7.04
C ARG A 93 2.49 -16.03 -5.91
N ALA A 94 3.18 -16.30 -4.81
CA ALA A 94 3.18 -15.44 -3.63
C ALA A 94 4.14 -14.24 -3.75
N VAL A 95 4.98 -14.21 -4.78
CA VAL A 95 5.93 -13.13 -5.06
C VAL A 95 5.96 -12.82 -6.55
N ARG A 96 6.26 -11.56 -6.89
CA ARG A 96 6.30 -11.08 -8.28
C ARG A 96 7.64 -11.27 -8.98
N ASN A 97 8.68 -11.68 -8.25
CA ASN A 97 9.98 -11.99 -8.84
C ASN A 97 9.81 -13.02 -9.98
N GLN A 98 10.36 -12.74 -11.15
CA GLN A 98 10.23 -13.57 -12.35
C GLN A 98 11.07 -14.85 -12.28
N LYS A 99 11.90 -14.97 -11.25
CA LYS A 99 12.76 -16.12 -10.99
C LYS A 99 12.34 -16.82 -9.72
N HIS A 100 12.68 -18.10 -9.63
CA HIS A 100 12.59 -18.88 -8.40
C HIS A 100 13.84 -19.75 -8.18
N ILE A 101 14.02 -20.16 -6.94
CA ILE A 101 15.13 -20.99 -6.49
C ILE A 101 14.68 -22.44 -6.38
N TYR A 102 15.49 -23.36 -6.89
CA TYR A 102 15.35 -24.80 -6.64
C TYR A 102 16.54 -25.34 -5.87
N PHE A 103 16.22 -26.10 -4.83
CA PHE A 103 17.20 -26.86 -4.09
C PHE A 103 17.50 -28.15 -4.84
N ASP A 104 18.77 -28.54 -4.82
CA ASP A 104 19.26 -29.82 -5.30
C ASP A 104 20.22 -30.45 -4.28
N ASN A 105 20.83 -31.58 -4.65
CA ASN A 105 21.77 -32.31 -3.77
C ASN A 105 23.05 -31.54 -3.44
N GLN A 106 23.37 -30.48 -4.20
CA GLN A 106 24.58 -29.67 -3.99
C GLN A 106 24.28 -28.40 -3.18
N THR A 107 22.99 -28.10 -2.96
CA THR A 107 22.55 -26.91 -2.24
C THR A 107 22.99 -26.96 -0.79
N ASN A 108 23.82 -25.99 -0.41
CA ASN A 108 24.24 -25.78 0.96
C ASN A 108 23.27 -24.82 1.65
N PHE A 109 22.75 -25.23 2.79
CA PHE A 109 21.80 -24.46 3.60
C PHE A 109 22.27 -24.48 5.04
N LYS A 110 22.59 -23.31 5.59
CA LYS A 110 23.09 -23.18 6.96
C LYS A 110 22.36 -22.08 7.70
N ARG A 111 21.76 -22.41 8.83
CA ARG A 111 21.18 -21.41 9.74
C ARG A 111 22.28 -20.53 10.36
N ILE A 112 22.03 -19.23 10.41
CA ILE A 112 22.86 -18.29 11.18
C ILE A 112 22.34 -18.24 12.62
N THR A 113 23.19 -18.55 13.58
CA THR A 113 22.87 -18.52 15.02
C THR A 113 23.73 -17.53 15.81
N GLU A 114 24.88 -17.14 15.26
CA GLU A 114 25.84 -16.19 15.83
C GLU A 114 25.98 -15.00 14.87
N ASP A 115 26.25 -13.81 15.42
CA ASP A 115 26.38 -12.55 14.64
C ASP A 115 25.23 -12.33 13.64
N VAL A 116 24.00 -12.54 14.12
CA VAL A 116 22.78 -12.42 13.30
C VAL A 116 22.69 -10.99 12.74
N PRO A 117 22.65 -10.81 11.40
CA PRO A 117 22.64 -9.48 10.80
C PRO A 117 21.36 -8.72 11.13
N LEU A 118 21.46 -7.39 11.15
CA LEU A 118 20.30 -6.51 11.28
C LEU A 118 19.49 -6.53 9.97
N MET A 119 18.52 -7.42 9.91
CA MET A 119 17.71 -7.65 8.74
C MET A 119 16.23 -7.49 9.07
N LYS A 120 15.48 -6.80 8.22
CA LYS A 120 14.03 -6.59 8.43
C LYS A 120 13.33 -7.92 8.64
N GLU A 121 12.32 -7.91 9.50
CA GLU A 121 11.54 -9.09 9.84
C GLU A 121 10.57 -9.47 8.72
N TYR A 122 10.07 -8.45 8.01
CA TYR A 122 9.06 -8.60 6.97
C TYR A 122 9.40 -7.77 5.73
N ALA A 123 9.05 -8.33 4.57
CA ALA A 123 8.91 -7.63 3.32
C ALA A 123 7.53 -7.93 2.72
N PHE A 124 6.81 -6.87 2.37
CA PHE A 124 5.45 -6.93 1.81
C PHE A 124 5.40 -6.21 0.46
N ASP A 125 4.55 -6.69 -0.44
CA ASP A 125 4.15 -6.02 -1.69
C ASP A 125 2.67 -5.64 -1.53
N LEU A 126 2.44 -4.55 -0.81
CA LEU A 126 1.12 -4.12 -0.36
C LEU A 126 0.33 -3.47 -1.49
N PHE A 127 -0.92 -3.90 -1.64
CA PHE A 127 -1.91 -3.29 -2.53
C PHE A 127 -3.01 -2.61 -1.71
N GLY A 128 -3.50 -1.48 -2.22
CA GLY A 128 -4.65 -0.79 -1.62
C GLY A 128 -5.90 -1.64 -1.72
N LEU A 129 -6.84 -1.49 -0.77
CA LEU A 129 -8.06 -2.30 -0.76
C LEU A 129 -8.93 -2.03 -2.00
N ASN A 130 -8.87 -0.82 -2.55
CA ASN A 130 -9.57 -0.45 -3.80
C ASN A 130 -9.04 -1.19 -5.04
N ASP A 131 -7.82 -1.73 -4.99
CA ASP A 131 -7.24 -2.51 -6.10
C ASP A 131 -7.65 -3.98 -6.08
N VAL A 132 -8.18 -4.49 -4.96
CA VAL A 132 -8.54 -5.91 -4.80
C VAL A 132 -9.41 -6.45 -5.95
N PRO A 133 -10.45 -5.73 -6.42
CA PRO A 133 -11.27 -6.20 -7.55
C PRO A 133 -10.48 -6.45 -8.84
N LYS A 134 -9.38 -5.70 -9.08
CA LYS A 134 -8.54 -5.82 -10.28
C LYS A 134 -7.86 -7.19 -10.37
N PHE A 135 -7.65 -7.84 -9.24
CA PHE A 135 -6.98 -9.15 -9.14
C PHE A 135 -7.93 -10.34 -9.22
N LEU A 136 -9.25 -10.13 -9.31
CA LEU A 136 -10.21 -11.24 -9.37
C LEU A 136 -9.97 -12.16 -10.58
N ASN A 137 -9.60 -11.58 -11.72
CA ASN A 137 -9.33 -12.31 -12.96
C ASN A 137 -7.84 -12.59 -13.17
N ASP A 138 -6.95 -12.13 -12.27
CA ASP A 138 -5.52 -12.43 -12.33
C ASP A 138 -5.23 -13.70 -11.52
N ASN A 139 -5.08 -14.83 -12.21
CA ASN A 139 -4.75 -16.10 -11.57
C ASN A 139 -3.27 -16.21 -11.17
N ARG A 140 -2.40 -15.30 -11.61
CA ARG A 140 -0.94 -15.44 -11.50
C ARG A 140 -0.46 -15.19 -10.09
N PHE A 141 -1.00 -14.21 -9.38
CA PHE A 141 -0.43 -13.72 -8.13
C PHE A 141 -1.41 -13.74 -6.95
N LEU A 142 -0.85 -13.98 -5.77
CA LEU A 142 -1.46 -13.63 -4.49
C LEU A 142 -1.07 -12.19 -4.14
N ILE A 143 -1.84 -11.53 -3.28
CA ILE A 143 -1.62 -10.12 -2.92
C ILE A 143 -1.40 -9.96 -1.42
N ASP A 144 -0.58 -8.98 -1.04
CA ASP A 144 -0.46 -8.53 0.34
C ASP A 144 -1.35 -7.30 0.52
N VAL A 145 -2.09 -7.22 1.62
CA VAL A 145 -2.95 -6.07 1.95
C VAL A 145 -2.76 -5.67 3.40
N ILE A 146 -3.10 -4.43 3.71
CA ILE A 146 -3.11 -3.90 5.07
C ILE A 146 -4.43 -3.18 5.33
N GLY A 147 -4.94 -3.28 6.55
CA GLY A 147 -6.10 -2.54 7.02
C GLY A 147 -6.36 -2.75 8.51
N THR A 148 -7.41 -2.14 9.02
CA THR A 148 -7.93 -2.31 10.37
C THR A 148 -9.07 -3.32 10.40
N VAL A 149 -9.17 -4.07 11.49
CA VAL A 149 -10.30 -4.95 11.79
C VAL A 149 -10.82 -4.64 13.19
N SER A 150 -12.15 -4.58 13.34
CA SER A 150 -12.79 -4.56 14.66
C SER A 150 -12.81 -5.98 15.23
N LYS A 151 -12.31 -6.11 16.46
CA LYS A 151 -12.22 -7.38 17.18
C LYS A 151 -13.58 -8.06 17.36
N ASN A 152 -14.64 -7.27 17.54
CA ASN A 152 -16.00 -7.78 17.76
C ASN A 152 -16.66 -8.32 16.48
N GLU A 153 -16.17 -7.96 15.29
CA GLU A 153 -16.71 -8.43 14.01
C GLU A 153 -16.05 -9.73 13.49
N ALA A 154 -14.95 -10.18 14.11
CA ALA A 154 -14.16 -11.34 13.66
C ALA A 154 -14.42 -12.60 14.51
N ILE A 155 -15.57 -13.25 14.29
CA ILE A 155 -15.97 -14.47 15.04
C ILE A 155 -16.09 -15.69 14.11
N SER A 156 -15.45 -16.81 14.49
CA SER A 156 -15.52 -18.05 13.68
C SER A 156 -16.89 -18.71 13.80
N VAL A 157 -17.42 -19.16 12.67
CA VAL A 157 -18.64 -19.95 12.56
C VAL A 157 -18.27 -21.37 12.11
N ILE A 158 -18.66 -22.36 12.90
CA ILE A 158 -18.52 -23.79 12.56
C ILE A 158 -19.70 -24.21 11.69
N SER A 159 -19.47 -25.03 10.67
CA SER A 159 -20.54 -25.53 9.80
C SER A 159 -21.45 -26.51 10.55
N THR A 160 -22.76 -26.36 10.36
CA THR A 160 -23.79 -27.26 10.90
C THR A 160 -23.84 -28.61 10.16
N GLU A 161 -23.41 -28.66 8.91
CA GLU A 161 -23.39 -29.86 8.08
C GLU A 161 -22.12 -30.70 8.28
N ASP A 162 -20.99 -30.03 8.55
CA ASP A 162 -19.68 -30.67 8.74
C ASP A 162 -18.90 -29.91 9.82
N THR A 163 -18.94 -30.43 11.04
CA THR A 163 -18.29 -29.81 12.21
C THR A 163 -16.76 -29.71 12.07
N SER A 164 -16.15 -30.37 11.09
CA SER A 164 -14.72 -30.23 10.78
C SER A 164 -14.38 -28.98 9.97
N LYS A 165 -15.39 -28.30 9.41
CA LYS A 165 -15.24 -27.05 8.65
C LYS A 165 -15.66 -25.86 9.48
N SER A 166 -14.83 -24.83 9.47
CA SER A 166 -15.15 -23.53 10.07
C SER A 166 -14.74 -22.40 9.13
N ARG A 167 -15.40 -21.25 9.28
CA ARG A 167 -15.06 -20.02 8.57
C ARG A 167 -15.12 -18.84 9.52
N LEU A 168 -14.17 -17.94 9.40
CA LEU A 168 -14.15 -16.64 10.05
C LEU A 168 -14.38 -15.59 8.97
N LYS A 169 -15.41 -14.76 9.13
CA LYS A 169 -15.69 -13.62 8.24
C LYS A 169 -15.49 -12.33 9.01
N PHE A 170 -14.82 -11.36 8.40
CA PHE A 170 -14.65 -10.02 8.97
C PHE A 170 -14.38 -9.01 7.85
N LYS A 171 -14.63 -7.73 8.13
CA LYS A 171 -14.28 -6.62 7.26
C LYS A 171 -12.85 -6.17 7.52
N LEU A 172 -12.13 -5.89 6.45
CA LEU A 172 -10.82 -5.23 6.51
C LEU A 172 -10.97 -3.85 5.86
N GLU A 173 -10.55 -2.81 6.57
CA GLU A 173 -10.80 -1.42 6.18
C GLU A 173 -9.49 -0.62 6.14
N ASP A 174 -9.36 0.32 5.21
CA ASP A 174 -8.20 1.24 5.15
C ASP A 174 -8.56 2.69 5.50
N GLY A 175 -9.78 2.90 6.00
CA GLY A 175 -10.41 4.20 6.25
C GLY A 175 -11.20 4.74 5.06
N ARG A 176 -10.92 4.30 3.82
CA ARG A 176 -11.66 4.74 2.60
C ARG A 176 -12.43 3.60 1.97
N ASN A 177 -11.83 2.42 1.95
CA ASN A 177 -12.32 1.25 1.28
C ASN A 177 -12.44 0.11 2.28
N MET A 178 -13.36 -0.79 1.99
CA MET A 178 -13.62 -1.98 2.78
C MET A 178 -13.66 -3.20 1.87
N VAL A 179 -13.03 -4.28 2.32
CA VAL A 179 -13.06 -5.57 1.64
C VAL A 179 -13.39 -6.66 2.63
N MET A 180 -14.29 -7.56 2.24
CA MET A 180 -14.58 -8.75 3.03
C MET A 180 -13.41 -9.73 3.00
N VAL A 181 -13.05 -10.26 4.18
CA VAL A 181 -12.09 -11.35 4.33
C VAL A 181 -12.77 -12.59 4.86
N THR A 182 -12.35 -13.76 4.38
CA THR A 182 -12.84 -15.05 4.86
C THR A 182 -11.72 -16.06 5.02
N PHE A 183 -11.41 -16.36 6.27
CA PHE A 183 -10.43 -17.37 6.64
C PHE A 183 -11.10 -18.68 7.00
N PHE A 184 -10.53 -19.79 6.54
CA PHE A 184 -11.10 -21.11 6.71
C PHE A 184 -10.32 -21.96 7.71
N ASN A 185 -11.07 -22.75 8.46
CA ASN A 185 -10.60 -23.80 9.37
C ASN A 185 -9.66 -23.24 10.45
N GLU A 186 -8.64 -24.03 10.81
CA GLU A 186 -7.63 -23.73 11.83
C GLU A 186 -6.97 -22.35 11.64
N PHE A 187 -6.80 -21.88 10.39
CA PHE A 187 -6.23 -20.55 10.14
C PHE A 187 -7.13 -19.43 10.68
N GLY A 188 -8.44 -19.50 10.42
CA GLY A 188 -9.42 -18.52 10.94
C GLY A 188 -9.50 -18.56 12.47
N GLN A 189 -9.50 -19.75 13.06
CA GLN A 189 -9.51 -19.93 14.51
C GLN A 189 -8.24 -19.37 15.17
N SER A 190 -7.07 -19.56 14.53
CA SER A 190 -5.80 -19.00 15.02
C SER A 190 -5.78 -17.48 14.98
N PHE A 191 -6.37 -16.88 13.94
CA PHE A 191 -6.50 -15.44 13.80
C PHE A 191 -7.44 -14.86 14.87
N GLU A 192 -8.62 -15.44 15.05
CA GLU A 192 -9.56 -15.03 16.09
C GLU A 192 -8.92 -15.10 17.48
N LYS A 193 -8.20 -16.19 17.78
CA LYS A 193 -7.48 -16.33 19.06
C LYS A 193 -6.42 -15.25 19.23
N ALA A 194 -5.67 -14.92 18.17
CA ALA A 194 -4.64 -13.89 18.20
C ALA A 194 -5.24 -12.48 18.38
N LEU A 195 -6.33 -12.15 17.68
CA LEU A 195 -7.08 -10.90 17.88
C LEU A 195 -7.62 -10.79 19.31
N LYS A 196 -8.13 -11.89 19.87
CA LYS A 196 -8.63 -11.94 21.25
C LYS A 196 -7.58 -11.61 22.30
N ALA A 197 -6.31 -11.90 22.01
CA ALA A 197 -5.19 -11.61 22.91
C ALA A 197 -4.75 -10.13 22.90
N ILE A 198 -5.20 -9.31 21.95
CA ILE A 198 -4.87 -7.89 21.85
C ILE A 198 -5.91 -7.05 22.59
N GLU A 199 -5.47 -6.08 23.38
CA GLU A 199 -6.37 -5.22 24.18
C GLU A 199 -7.11 -4.19 23.33
N ALA A 200 -6.48 -3.67 22.27
CA ALA A 200 -7.10 -2.69 21.37
C ALA A 200 -8.31 -3.28 20.62
N GLU A 201 -9.38 -2.48 20.52
CA GLU A 201 -10.62 -2.85 19.82
C GLU A 201 -10.41 -2.90 18.30
N ASN A 202 -9.74 -1.89 17.75
CA ASN A 202 -9.34 -1.83 16.35
C ASN A 202 -7.88 -2.25 16.22
N VAL A 203 -7.64 -3.29 15.43
CA VAL A 203 -6.30 -3.88 15.26
C VAL A 203 -5.87 -3.72 13.81
N VAL A 204 -4.66 -3.19 13.59
CA VAL A 204 -4.06 -3.17 12.25
C VAL A 204 -3.58 -4.58 11.89
N VAL A 205 -3.94 -5.05 10.70
CA VAL A 205 -3.60 -6.37 10.20
C VAL A 205 -2.96 -6.24 8.84
N VAL A 206 -1.78 -6.85 8.69
CA VAL A 206 -1.23 -7.17 7.36
C VAL A 206 -1.61 -8.61 7.04
N ILE A 207 -2.27 -8.82 5.90
CA ILE A 207 -2.54 -10.14 5.35
C ILE A 207 -1.62 -10.34 4.15
N ALA A 208 -0.59 -11.16 4.30
CA ALA A 208 0.33 -11.48 3.22
C ALA A 208 -0.16 -12.69 2.43
N SER A 209 0.04 -12.68 1.11
CA SER A 209 -0.27 -13.75 0.16
C SER A 209 -1.73 -14.21 0.24
N ALA A 210 -2.66 -13.27 0.30
CA ALA A 210 -4.09 -13.52 0.22
C ALA A 210 -4.52 -13.83 -1.21
N LYS A 211 -5.54 -14.67 -1.36
CA LYS A 211 -6.18 -14.96 -2.65
C LYS A 211 -7.46 -14.16 -2.79
N VAL A 212 -7.62 -13.48 -3.93
CA VAL A 212 -8.88 -12.83 -4.30
C VAL A 212 -9.86 -13.87 -4.86
N ASN A 213 -11.12 -13.80 -4.44
CA ASN A 213 -12.17 -14.68 -4.91
C ASN A 213 -13.51 -13.94 -4.93
N LYS A 214 -14.54 -14.59 -5.48
CA LYS A 214 -15.90 -14.05 -5.58
C LYS A 214 -16.90 -15.06 -5.05
N TYR A 215 -17.85 -14.60 -4.24
CA TYR A 215 -18.97 -15.43 -3.82
C TYR A 215 -19.90 -15.69 -5.01
N GLU A 216 -20.14 -16.96 -5.34
CA GLU A 216 -20.98 -17.31 -6.50
C GLU A 216 -22.42 -16.76 -6.38
N ALA A 217 -22.99 -16.74 -5.18
CA ALA A 217 -24.37 -16.35 -4.94
C ALA A 217 -24.59 -14.83 -4.97
N THR A 218 -23.73 -14.06 -4.31
CA THR A 218 -23.89 -12.60 -4.16
C THR A 218 -23.08 -11.81 -5.18
N GLY A 219 -22.07 -12.44 -5.78
CA GLY A 219 -21.10 -11.78 -6.63
C GLY A 219 -20.10 -10.89 -5.89
N GLU A 220 -20.14 -10.87 -4.57
CA GLU A 220 -19.25 -10.07 -3.73
C GLU A 220 -17.81 -10.61 -3.76
N ILE A 221 -16.84 -9.69 -3.91
CA ILE A 221 -15.42 -10.00 -3.94
C ILE A 221 -14.89 -10.06 -2.51
N TYR A 222 -14.08 -11.07 -2.22
CA TYR A 222 -13.50 -11.26 -0.89
C TYR A 222 -12.08 -11.82 -0.97
N LEU A 223 -11.31 -11.56 0.10
CA LEU A 223 -10.00 -12.16 0.30
C LEU A 223 -10.12 -13.46 1.08
N THR A 224 -9.32 -14.45 0.72
CA THR A 224 -9.26 -15.72 1.44
C THR A 224 -7.85 -16.24 1.60
N ASN A 225 -7.66 -17.09 2.60
CA ASN A 225 -6.37 -17.70 2.86
C ASN A 225 -6.04 -18.79 1.82
N TYR A 226 -4.75 -18.89 1.54
CA TYR A 226 -4.04 -19.83 0.69
C TYR A 226 -2.93 -20.47 1.53
N PRO A 227 -2.32 -21.61 1.14
CA PRO A 227 -1.20 -22.20 1.89
C PRO A 227 -0.03 -21.24 2.23
N ALA A 228 0.21 -20.24 1.38
CA ALA A 228 1.23 -19.22 1.60
C ALA A 228 0.77 -18.06 2.52
N THR A 229 -0.53 -17.95 2.84
CA THR A 229 -1.07 -16.79 3.55
C THR A 229 -0.57 -16.73 4.98
N ARG A 230 -0.16 -15.54 5.42
CA ARG A 230 0.16 -15.22 6.81
C ARG A 230 -0.57 -13.96 7.23
N PHE A 231 -0.90 -13.85 8.51
CA PHE A 231 -1.37 -12.59 9.09
C PHE A 231 -0.35 -12.08 10.11
N TYR A 232 -0.25 -10.75 10.21
CA TYR A 232 0.57 -10.05 11.18
C TYR A 232 -0.28 -8.99 11.85
N LEU A 233 -0.41 -9.08 13.17
CA LEU A 233 -1.19 -8.14 13.97
C LEU A 233 -0.27 -7.04 14.48
N THR A 234 -0.56 -5.80 14.07
CA THR A 234 0.19 -4.58 14.39
C THR A 234 1.72 -4.77 14.26
N PRO A 235 2.22 -5.23 13.09
CA PRO A 235 3.64 -5.45 12.91
C PRO A 235 4.42 -4.14 12.97
N ARG A 236 5.68 -4.20 13.43
CA ARG A 236 6.61 -3.05 13.34
C ARG A 236 7.07 -2.87 11.89
N HIS A 237 6.23 -2.22 11.10
CA HIS A 237 6.45 -1.96 9.69
C HIS A 237 5.94 -0.57 9.31
N TYR A 238 6.68 0.16 8.47
CA TYR A 238 6.37 1.55 8.11
C TYR A 238 4.95 1.73 7.54
N SER A 239 4.40 0.71 6.89
CA SER A 239 3.04 0.75 6.35
C SER A 239 1.95 0.88 7.42
N VAL A 240 2.20 0.47 8.67
CA VAL A 240 1.26 0.67 9.78
C VAL A 240 1.17 2.15 10.13
N GLU A 241 2.30 2.85 10.15
CA GLU A 241 2.35 4.29 10.38
C GLU A 241 1.68 5.05 9.24
N LEU A 242 1.92 4.65 7.98
CA LEU A 242 1.25 5.23 6.81
C LEU A 242 -0.27 5.05 6.88
N LEU A 243 -0.76 3.87 7.29
CA LEU A 243 -2.20 3.63 7.45
C LEU A 243 -2.79 4.50 8.57
N HIS A 244 -2.09 4.66 9.69
CA HIS A 244 -2.55 5.56 10.75
C HIS A 244 -2.58 7.02 10.29
N GLN A 245 -1.60 7.46 9.49
CA GLN A 245 -1.57 8.80 8.94
C GLN A 245 -2.73 9.02 7.95
N SER A 246 -3.02 8.06 7.07
CA SER A 246 -4.15 8.17 6.14
C SER A 246 -5.49 8.22 6.89
N ALA A 247 -5.67 7.40 7.92
CA ALA A 247 -6.87 7.44 8.77
C ALA A 247 -7.03 8.78 9.49
N LYS A 248 -5.93 9.38 9.99
CA LYS A 248 -5.96 10.72 10.59
C LYS A 248 -6.28 11.81 9.57
N CYS A 249 -5.75 11.72 8.36
CA CYS A 249 -6.09 12.66 7.29
C CYS A 249 -7.57 12.55 6.93
N LEU A 250 -8.14 11.35 6.92
CA LEU A 250 -9.57 11.12 6.66
C LEU A 250 -10.47 11.65 7.77
N GLN A 251 -10.10 11.44 9.03
CA GLN A 251 -10.80 12.05 10.16
C GLN A 251 -10.72 13.57 10.09
N ALA A 252 -9.57 14.13 9.69
CA ALA A 252 -9.45 15.55 9.44
C ALA A 252 -10.24 16.00 8.19
N GLU A 253 -10.45 15.14 7.18
CA GLU A 253 -11.33 15.37 6.04
C GLU A 253 -12.81 15.38 6.48
N GLU A 254 -13.24 14.50 7.39
CA GLU A 254 -14.58 14.48 7.99
C GLU A 254 -14.83 15.65 8.96
N GLU A 255 -13.80 16.09 9.70
CA GLU A 255 -13.82 17.35 10.48
C GLU A 255 -13.69 18.61 9.60
N THR A 256 -13.46 18.45 8.30
CA THR A 256 -13.52 19.57 7.37
C THR A 256 -14.96 20.01 7.29
N ASP A 257 -15.20 21.27 7.61
CA ASP A 257 -16.48 21.87 7.31
C ASP A 257 -16.66 21.79 5.78
N SER A 258 -17.58 20.92 5.35
CA SER A 258 -17.92 20.72 3.93
C SER A 258 -18.56 21.97 3.32
N THR A 259 -18.88 22.98 4.15
CA THR A 259 -19.31 24.29 3.73
C THR A 259 -18.21 25.00 2.94
N LEU A 260 -18.56 25.42 1.71
CA LEU A 260 -17.69 26.24 0.89
C LEU A 260 -17.77 27.70 1.33
N TYR A 261 -16.64 28.25 1.78
CA TYR A 261 -16.52 29.63 2.22
C TYR A 261 -15.96 30.53 1.12
N THR A 262 -16.51 31.74 1.06
CA THR A 262 -15.94 32.83 0.27
C THR A 262 -14.75 33.46 0.98
N ILE A 263 -13.85 34.11 0.23
CA ILE A 263 -12.69 34.82 0.79
C ILE A 263 -13.14 35.87 1.81
N LYS A 264 -14.25 36.56 1.57
CA LYS A 264 -14.80 37.56 2.50
C LYS A 264 -15.24 36.92 3.82
N GLU A 265 -15.82 35.73 3.80
CA GLU A 265 -16.18 35.00 5.02
C GLU A 265 -14.93 34.54 5.77
N ILE A 266 -13.95 33.97 5.06
CA ILE A 266 -12.67 33.51 5.64
C ILE A 266 -11.95 34.64 6.38
N LYS A 267 -11.93 35.84 5.81
CA LYS A 267 -11.31 37.02 6.44
C LYS A 267 -12.01 37.46 7.72
N ASN A 268 -13.27 37.11 7.91
CA ASN A 268 -14.09 37.48 9.06
C ASN A 268 -14.21 36.36 10.12
N PHE A 269 -13.51 35.24 9.95
CA PHE A 269 -13.54 34.14 10.90
C PHE A 269 -13.10 34.55 12.32
N THR A 270 -13.76 33.93 13.29
CA THR A 270 -13.50 34.05 14.73
C THR A 270 -12.62 32.91 15.23
N LYS A 271 -12.37 32.86 16.54
CA LYS A 271 -11.52 31.84 17.17
C LYS A 271 -12.00 30.41 16.96
N ASP A 272 -13.29 30.22 16.66
CA ASP A 272 -13.90 28.91 16.42
C ASP A 272 -13.35 28.21 15.16
N TYR A 273 -12.69 28.94 14.27
CA TYR A 273 -12.11 28.42 13.02
C TYR A 273 -10.59 28.22 13.09
N ILE A 274 -9.97 28.48 14.25
CA ILE A 274 -8.55 28.22 14.44
C ILE A 274 -8.29 26.71 14.34
N GLU A 275 -7.32 26.32 13.51
CA GLU A 275 -6.90 24.93 13.31
C GLU A 275 -8.01 24.02 12.75
N ARG A 276 -9.13 24.59 12.29
CA ARG A 276 -10.19 23.86 11.58
C ARG A 276 -9.95 23.88 10.08
N ASN A 277 -10.23 22.76 9.43
CA ASN A 277 -10.20 22.66 7.98
C ASN A 277 -11.42 23.39 7.40
N VAL A 278 -11.18 24.27 6.44
CA VAL A 278 -12.22 25.03 5.72
C VAL A 278 -11.97 24.99 4.22
N LEU A 279 -13.04 24.93 3.42
CA LEU A 279 -12.95 24.86 1.97
C LEU A 279 -13.22 26.21 1.31
N CYS A 280 -12.46 26.55 0.28
CA CYS A 280 -12.79 27.67 -0.60
C CYS A 280 -12.42 27.40 -2.06
N HIS A 281 -13.26 27.93 -2.96
CA HIS A 281 -13.01 27.86 -4.39
C HIS A 281 -12.35 29.17 -4.85
N VAL A 282 -11.13 29.08 -5.36
CA VAL A 282 -10.35 30.26 -5.74
C VAL A 282 -9.66 30.08 -7.08
N THR A 283 -9.47 31.19 -7.79
CA THR A 283 -8.60 31.27 -8.97
C THR A 283 -7.24 31.81 -8.54
N VAL A 284 -6.15 31.12 -8.90
CA VAL A 284 -4.80 31.65 -8.69
C VAL A 284 -4.57 32.75 -9.73
N LYS A 285 -4.58 34.01 -9.30
CA LYS A 285 -4.42 35.16 -10.19
C LYS A 285 -2.96 35.47 -10.49
N LYS A 286 -2.08 35.26 -9.51
CA LYS A 286 -0.65 35.52 -9.63
C LYS A 286 0.14 34.54 -8.77
N VAL A 287 1.25 34.04 -9.28
CA VAL A 287 2.31 33.37 -8.51
C VAL A 287 3.43 34.37 -8.27
N GLU A 288 3.91 34.50 -7.03
CA GLU A 288 4.94 35.49 -6.69
C GLU A 288 6.34 34.97 -7.01
N GLU A 289 6.94 35.52 -8.07
CA GLU A 289 8.25 35.10 -8.59
C GLU A 289 9.44 35.74 -7.84
N GLU A 290 9.20 36.87 -7.17
CA GLU A 290 10.26 37.61 -6.44
C GLU A 290 10.59 36.97 -5.08
N CYS A 291 9.76 36.04 -4.61
CA CYS A 291 9.96 35.30 -3.38
C CYS A 291 10.77 34.02 -3.62
N ASN A 292 11.46 33.53 -2.59
CA ASN A 292 12.08 32.21 -2.63
C ASN A 292 10.98 31.17 -2.86
N TRP A 293 11.11 30.39 -3.94
CA TRP A 293 10.15 29.35 -4.31
C TRP A 293 10.36 28.03 -3.55
N TYR A 294 11.40 27.94 -2.73
CA TYR A 294 11.65 26.88 -1.76
C TYR A 294 12.32 27.43 -0.49
N ASP A 295 12.19 26.69 0.60
CA ASP A 295 12.91 26.93 1.86
C ASP A 295 13.77 25.71 2.24
N ASN A 296 14.71 25.93 3.15
CA ASN A 296 15.58 24.88 3.68
C ASN A 296 15.01 24.32 4.99
N PHE A 297 14.98 22.99 5.15
CA PHE A 297 14.39 22.28 6.29
C PHE A 297 15.37 21.30 6.94
N HIS A 298 15.16 21.07 8.24
CA HIS A 298 15.88 20.05 8.98
C HIS A 298 15.11 18.72 8.91
N ILE A 299 15.71 17.70 8.28
CA ILE A 299 15.08 16.38 8.04
C ILE A 299 14.51 15.76 9.32
N GLU A 300 15.26 15.80 10.44
CA GLU A 300 14.84 15.08 11.66
C GLU A 300 13.69 15.77 12.41
N CYS A 301 13.55 17.10 12.31
CA CYS A 301 12.58 17.85 13.13
C CYS A 301 11.57 18.66 12.34
N ASP A 302 11.65 18.64 11.01
CA ASP A 302 10.68 19.27 10.12
C ASP A 302 10.51 20.78 10.33
N LYS A 303 11.62 21.47 10.67
CA LYS A 303 11.63 22.93 10.88
C LYS A 303 12.50 23.62 9.86
N GLU A 304 12.02 24.78 9.41
CA GLU A 304 12.76 25.72 8.57
C GLU A 304 14.10 26.07 9.23
N VAL A 305 15.14 26.14 8.41
CA VAL A 305 16.53 26.28 8.80
C VAL A 305 17.05 27.63 8.31
N ASN A 306 17.60 28.39 9.23
CA ASN A 306 18.18 29.69 8.94
C ASN A 306 19.68 29.59 8.73
N ILE A 307 20.24 30.50 7.94
CA ILE A 307 21.69 30.66 7.83
C ILE A 307 22.17 31.58 8.95
N ILE A 308 23.01 31.06 9.84
CA ILE A 308 23.65 31.81 10.94
C ILE A 308 25.16 31.60 10.80
N ASP A 309 25.93 32.68 10.69
CA ASP A 309 27.38 32.67 10.47
C ASP A 309 27.81 31.83 9.25
N GLY A 310 27.05 31.91 8.16
CA GLY A 310 27.32 31.17 6.92
C GLY A 310 27.04 29.66 7.01
N ARG A 311 26.41 29.18 8.08
CA ARG A 311 26.04 27.77 8.27
C ARG A 311 24.54 27.64 8.48
N TYR A 312 23.95 26.60 7.90
CA TYR A 312 22.57 26.24 8.17
C TYR A 312 22.43 25.80 9.63
N ARG A 313 21.55 26.45 10.38
CA ARG A 313 21.33 26.17 11.80
C ARG A 313 19.85 26.01 12.11
N CYS A 314 19.49 24.83 12.62
CA CYS A 314 18.12 24.56 13.03
C CYS A 314 17.76 25.37 14.27
N SER A 315 16.65 26.11 14.21
CA SER A 315 16.16 26.94 15.32
C SER A 315 15.71 26.11 16.53
N HIS A 316 15.23 24.88 16.29
CA HIS A 316 14.75 23.96 17.32
C HIS A 316 15.88 23.09 17.91
N CYS A 317 16.64 22.40 17.05
CA CYS A 317 17.71 21.49 17.50
C CYS A 317 19.01 22.21 17.89
N LYS A 318 19.14 23.50 17.56
CA LYS A 318 20.35 24.34 17.75
C LYS A 318 21.64 23.76 17.15
N ARG A 319 21.52 22.75 16.27
CA ARG A 319 22.61 22.09 15.54
C ARG A 319 22.86 22.77 14.20
N ASN A 320 24.12 22.70 13.76
CA ASN A 320 24.51 23.10 12.42
C ASN A 320 24.32 21.93 11.46
N LEU A 321 23.78 22.21 10.29
CA LEU A 321 23.47 21.24 9.25
C LEU A 321 24.42 21.45 8.07
N PRO A 322 25.16 20.42 7.64
CA PRO A 322 26.00 20.54 6.46
C PRO A 322 25.15 20.63 5.18
N TYR A 323 24.00 19.95 5.14
CA TYR A 323 23.10 19.92 4.00
C TYR A 323 21.64 19.83 4.48
N PRO A 324 20.87 20.94 4.48
CA PRO A 324 19.45 20.89 4.79
C PRO A 324 18.65 20.31 3.62
N ASP A 325 17.45 19.82 3.92
CA ASP A 325 16.49 19.42 2.90
C ASP A 325 15.84 20.67 2.26
N LYS A 326 15.27 20.54 1.07
CA LYS A 326 14.60 21.65 0.37
C LYS A 326 13.16 21.30 0.06
N ARG A 327 12.26 22.23 0.35
CA ARG A 327 10.83 22.05 0.12
C ARG A 327 10.21 23.27 -0.51
N PHE A 328 9.24 23.05 -1.39
CA PHE A 328 8.58 24.15 -2.06
C PHE A 328 7.88 25.08 -1.08
N ARG A 329 7.94 26.37 -1.43
CA ARG A 329 7.16 27.43 -0.79
C ARG A 329 6.79 28.44 -1.86
N ILE A 330 5.67 28.22 -2.52
CA ILE A 330 5.16 29.18 -3.51
C ILE A 330 4.06 30.03 -2.88
N CYS A 331 4.28 31.35 -2.91
CA CYS A 331 3.30 32.35 -2.50
C CYS A 331 2.41 32.70 -3.69
N THR A 332 1.10 32.55 -3.54
CA THR A 332 0.13 32.85 -4.58
C THR A 332 -0.86 33.91 -4.11
N VAL A 333 -1.37 34.67 -5.06
CA VAL A 333 -2.47 35.62 -4.86
C VAL A 333 -3.71 35.00 -5.48
N CYS A 334 -4.60 34.51 -4.61
CA CYS A 334 -5.83 33.84 -5.03
C CYS A 334 -7.01 34.82 -4.96
N THR A 335 -7.97 34.65 -5.87
CA THR A 335 -9.15 35.51 -5.95
C THR A 335 -10.43 34.71 -6.14
N ASP A 336 -11.51 35.20 -5.55
CA ASP A 336 -12.88 34.77 -5.81
C ASP A 336 -13.76 36.00 -6.11
N LYS A 337 -15.07 35.80 -6.20
CA LYS A 337 -16.04 36.90 -6.44
C LYS A 337 -16.12 37.92 -5.29
N THR A 338 -15.58 37.61 -4.12
CA THR A 338 -15.73 38.39 -2.88
C THR A 338 -14.45 39.09 -2.44
N GLY A 339 -13.28 38.67 -2.93
CA GLY A 339 -12.03 39.34 -2.64
C GLY A 339 -10.77 38.61 -3.11
N VAL A 340 -9.67 38.97 -2.46
CA VAL A 340 -8.31 38.50 -2.75
C VAL A 340 -7.70 37.93 -1.48
N LEU A 341 -7.07 36.76 -1.55
CA LEU A 341 -6.44 36.07 -0.43
C LEU A 341 -5.06 35.54 -0.84
N PRO A 342 -3.97 36.00 -0.21
CA PRO A 342 -2.66 35.37 -0.36
C PRO A 342 -2.62 33.98 0.29
N ILE A 343 -2.19 32.97 -0.46
CA ILE A 343 -2.12 31.58 -0.01
C ILE A 343 -0.72 31.01 -0.31
N ILE A 344 -0.12 30.32 0.65
CA ILE A 344 1.10 29.52 0.44
C ILE A 344 0.69 28.09 0.14
N LEU A 345 1.15 27.55 -0.99
CA LEU A 345 0.86 26.16 -1.37
C LEU A 345 1.87 25.20 -0.71
N PRO A 346 1.44 24.02 -0.24
CA PRO A 346 2.29 23.07 0.46
C PRO A 346 3.14 22.23 -0.50
N ASP A 347 4.29 21.77 -0.01
CA ASP A 347 5.30 21.04 -0.78
C ASP A 347 4.75 19.77 -1.44
N GLU A 348 4.00 18.98 -0.68
CA GLU A 348 3.46 17.70 -1.12
C GLU A 348 2.48 17.87 -2.29
N GLU A 349 1.66 18.93 -2.26
CA GLU A 349 0.68 19.19 -3.32
C GLU A 349 1.33 19.75 -4.59
N ILE A 350 2.41 20.50 -4.45
CA ILE A 350 3.18 21.00 -5.59
C ILE A 350 3.88 19.83 -6.28
N GLN A 351 4.51 18.93 -5.53
CA GLN A 351 5.10 17.71 -6.08
C GLN A 351 4.04 16.83 -6.75
N ARG A 352 2.86 16.67 -6.13
CA ARG A 352 1.75 15.89 -6.70
C ARG A 352 1.27 16.45 -8.04
N LEU A 353 1.11 17.78 -8.13
CA LEU A 353 0.55 18.43 -9.32
C LEU A 353 1.59 18.63 -10.44
N THR A 354 2.87 18.79 -10.10
CA THR A 354 3.95 19.00 -11.09
C THR A 354 4.69 17.71 -11.45
N GLY A 355 4.62 16.68 -10.59
CA GLY A 355 5.40 15.45 -10.71
C GLY A 355 6.89 15.62 -10.43
N LYS A 356 7.31 16.75 -9.85
CA LYS A 356 8.73 17.11 -9.66
C LYS A 356 9.02 17.60 -8.25
N ASP A 357 10.24 17.35 -7.77
CA ASP A 357 10.74 17.88 -6.50
C ASP A 357 11.62 19.14 -6.69
N VAL A 358 12.03 19.77 -5.58
CA VAL A 358 12.86 20.99 -5.62
C VAL A 358 14.21 20.73 -6.27
N TYR A 359 14.82 19.57 -6.03
CA TYR A 359 16.16 19.24 -6.54
C TYR A 359 16.14 19.05 -8.05
N GLU A 360 15.10 18.45 -8.59
CA GLU A 360 14.88 18.32 -10.04
C GLU A 360 14.80 19.70 -10.71
N LEU A 361 13.99 20.63 -10.16
CA LEU A 361 13.88 21.98 -10.73
C LEU A 361 15.17 22.79 -10.60
N GLU A 362 15.92 22.64 -9.50
CA GLU A 362 17.23 23.28 -9.39
C GLU A 362 18.24 22.75 -10.41
N ASN A 363 18.24 21.45 -10.68
CA ASN A 363 19.11 20.85 -11.69
C ASN A 363 18.74 21.35 -13.09
N GLU A 364 17.44 21.42 -13.42
CA GLU A 364 16.96 21.97 -14.70
C GLU A 364 17.39 23.44 -14.88
N ASN A 365 17.29 24.24 -13.83
CA ASN A 365 17.75 25.63 -13.84
C ASN A 365 19.28 25.75 -14.06
N ARG A 366 20.07 24.85 -13.43
CA ARG A 366 21.51 24.80 -13.61
C ARG A 366 21.90 24.40 -15.04
N GLU A 367 21.23 23.41 -15.62
CA GLU A 367 21.43 23.00 -17.02
C GLU A 367 21.07 24.11 -18.01
N ALA A 368 20.04 24.90 -17.69
CA ALA A 368 19.63 26.07 -18.47
C ALA A 368 20.57 27.28 -18.31
N GLY A 369 21.57 27.22 -17.42
CA GLY A 369 22.53 28.29 -17.17
C GLY A 369 21.99 29.46 -16.35
N ASP A 370 20.86 29.29 -15.66
CA ASP A 370 20.23 30.32 -14.84
C ASP A 370 19.81 29.76 -13.47
N GLU A 371 20.77 29.61 -12.56
CA GLU A 371 20.57 29.03 -11.23
C GLU A 371 19.59 29.81 -10.34
N LYS A 372 19.28 31.07 -10.69
CA LYS A 372 18.37 31.93 -9.90
C LYS A 372 17.00 32.10 -10.54
N ARG A 373 16.74 31.44 -11.67
CA ARG A 373 15.47 31.54 -12.37
C ARG A 373 14.32 30.99 -11.52
N PHE A 374 13.20 31.69 -11.52
CA PHE A 374 11.94 31.10 -11.05
C PHE A 374 11.51 29.97 -12.01
N PRO A 375 11.29 28.73 -11.53
CA PRO A 375 10.95 27.60 -12.40
C PRO A 375 9.64 27.85 -13.17
N PRO A 376 9.63 27.82 -14.52
CA PRO A 376 8.44 28.12 -15.31
C PRO A 376 7.24 27.23 -15.01
N ILE A 377 7.48 25.96 -14.65
CA ILE A 377 6.43 25.00 -14.29
C ILE A 377 5.61 25.46 -13.07
N LEU A 378 6.22 26.19 -12.14
CA LEU A 378 5.52 26.73 -10.96
C LEU A 378 4.60 27.90 -11.33
N LYS A 379 4.83 28.54 -12.49
CA LYS A 379 3.94 29.57 -13.03
C LYS A 379 2.68 28.98 -13.66
N GLU A 380 2.69 27.69 -14.01
CA GLU A 380 1.52 27.01 -14.57
C GLU A 380 0.34 26.91 -13.60
N PHE A 381 0.52 27.24 -12.32
CA PHE A 381 -0.57 27.38 -11.36
C PHE A 381 -1.42 28.64 -11.62
N GLU A 382 -0.89 29.66 -12.31
CA GLU A 382 -1.64 30.87 -12.67
C GLU A 382 -2.83 30.56 -13.58
N ASN A 383 -3.89 31.33 -13.42
CA ASN A 383 -5.12 31.28 -14.22
C ASN A 383 -5.87 29.93 -14.14
N LYS A 384 -5.55 29.09 -13.14
CA LYS A 384 -6.27 27.86 -12.83
C LYS A 384 -7.15 28.03 -11.60
N GLN A 385 -8.26 27.29 -11.59
CA GLN A 385 -9.19 27.22 -10.47
C GLN A 385 -8.93 25.98 -9.64
N TYR A 386 -8.97 26.16 -8.33
CA TYR A 386 -8.74 25.12 -7.34
C TYR A 386 -9.79 25.20 -6.24
N LEU A 387 -10.24 24.03 -5.81
CA LEU A 387 -10.81 23.87 -4.48
C LEU A 387 -9.65 23.70 -3.50
N ILE A 388 -9.50 24.63 -2.56
CA ILE A 388 -8.40 24.64 -1.60
C ILE A 388 -8.96 24.37 -0.21
N THR A 389 -8.31 23.44 0.50
CA THR A 389 -8.50 23.28 1.95
C THR A 389 -7.51 24.16 2.68
N LEU A 390 -8.00 25.15 3.42
CA LEU A 390 -7.23 26.00 4.30
C LEU A 390 -7.36 25.52 5.75
N MET A 391 -6.35 25.82 6.56
CA MET A 391 -6.40 25.63 8.01
C MET A 391 -5.99 26.94 8.68
N PRO A 392 -6.94 27.83 9.02
CA PRO A 392 -6.64 29.14 9.60
C PRO A 392 -5.83 28.99 10.90
N SER A 393 -4.67 29.64 10.97
CA SER A 393 -3.82 29.59 12.16
C SER A 393 -4.25 30.62 13.21
N LYS A 394 -3.73 30.49 14.44
CA LYS A 394 -3.84 31.51 15.48
C LYS A 394 -3.36 32.88 14.98
N ASP A 395 -2.31 32.91 14.16
CA ASP A 395 -1.78 34.15 13.59
C ASP A 395 -2.75 34.78 12.58
N ASN A 396 -3.48 33.98 11.81
CA ASN A 396 -4.49 34.50 10.88
C ASN A 396 -5.67 35.15 11.63
N ILE A 397 -6.15 34.49 12.69
CA ILE A 397 -7.36 34.92 13.39
C ILE A 397 -7.07 35.99 14.44
N GLU A 398 -6.10 35.75 15.32
CA GLU A 398 -5.80 36.62 16.47
C GLU A 398 -4.86 37.76 16.11
N LYS A 399 -3.83 37.51 15.28
CA LYS A 399 -2.86 38.53 14.85
C LYS A 399 -3.21 39.17 13.50
N LYS A 400 -4.32 38.77 12.88
CA LYS A 400 -4.79 39.26 11.58
C LYS A 400 -3.75 39.13 10.46
N CYS A 401 -2.96 38.05 10.48
CA CYS A 401 -2.08 37.71 9.37
C CYS A 401 -2.90 37.42 8.11
N SER A 402 -2.61 38.15 7.02
CA SER A 402 -3.35 38.06 5.77
C SER A 402 -2.94 36.88 4.88
N VAL A 403 -1.86 36.17 5.22
CA VAL A 403 -1.31 35.07 4.43
C VAL A 403 -1.73 33.74 5.03
N TYR A 404 -2.48 32.94 4.26
CA TYR A 404 -2.97 31.64 4.68
C TYR A 404 -2.08 30.52 4.12
N LYS A 405 -2.07 29.37 4.79
CA LYS A 405 -1.39 28.17 4.29
C LYS A 405 -2.45 27.17 3.82
N ALA A 406 -2.29 26.69 2.61
CA ALA A 406 -3.10 25.58 2.11
C ALA A 406 -2.61 24.26 2.71
N LYS A 407 -3.56 23.38 2.98
CA LYS A 407 -3.33 22.00 3.42
C LYS A 407 -3.44 21.04 2.24
N MET A 408 -4.43 21.25 1.37
CA MET A 408 -4.71 20.41 0.20
C MET A 408 -5.25 21.25 -0.96
N LEU A 409 -5.01 20.79 -2.18
CA LEU A 409 -5.53 21.37 -3.41
C LEU A 409 -6.26 20.30 -4.22
N SER A 410 -7.33 20.65 -4.93
CA SER A 410 -7.89 19.78 -5.98
C SER A 410 -6.99 19.74 -7.20
N ASP A 411 -7.27 18.81 -8.12
CA ASP A 411 -6.77 18.95 -9.49
C ASP A 411 -7.38 20.22 -10.12
N PRO A 412 -6.63 20.92 -11.01
CA PRO A 412 -7.10 22.17 -11.59
C PRO A 412 -8.27 21.92 -12.54
N VAL A 413 -9.32 22.74 -12.41
CA VAL A 413 -10.42 22.75 -13.39
C VAL A 413 -9.99 23.60 -14.60
N GLU A 414 -9.87 22.98 -15.77
CA GLU A 414 -9.63 23.71 -17.02
C GLU A 414 -10.90 24.47 -17.44
N MET A 415 -10.82 25.80 -17.45
CA MET A 415 -11.91 26.66 -17.92
C MET A 415 -11.98 26.65 -19.46
N LEU A 416 -12.78 25.74 -20.04
CA LEU A 416 -13.35 25.96 -21.36
C LEU A 416 -14.44 27.04 -21.23
N GLY A 417 -14.40 28.03 -22.12
CA GLY A 417 -15.15 29.29 -21.99
C GLY A 417 -16.59 29.18 -21.51
N SER A 418 -16.92 30.04 -20.54
CA SER A 418 -18.25 30.52 -20.16
C SER A 418 -19.39 29.48 -20.14
N HIS A 419 -19.49 28.66 -19.09
CA HIS A 419 -20.77 28.21 -18.52
C HIS A 419 -20.58 27.86 -17.04
N ASN A 420 -21.46 28.38 -16.19
CA ASN A 420 -21.46 28.25 -14.73
C ASN A 420 -22.48 27.18 -14.31
N PRO A 421 -22.09 26.01 -13.79
CA PRO A 421 -23.02 25.07 -13.18
C PRO A 421 -22.99 25.23 -11.65
N GLN A 422 -23.72 26.23 -11.15
CA GLN A 422 -24.22 26.18 -9.78
C GLN A 422 -25.65 25.66 -9.85
N GLU A 423 -25.84 24.36 -9.57
CA GLU A 423 -27.00 23.83 -8.84
C GLU A 423 -26.88 22.31 -8.70
N GLN A 424 -27.32 21.81 -7.54
CA GLN A 424 -27.51 20.41 -7.15
C GLN A 424 -26.30 19.70 -6.54
N LEU A 425 -26.30 19.61 -5.21
CA LEU A 425 -26.48 18.34 -4.48
C LEU A 425 -26.58 18.66 -2.98
N THR A 426 -27.80 18.90 -2.52
CA THR A 426 -28.16 18.73 -1.11
C THR A 426 -28.38 17.23 -0.88
N THR A 427 -27.72 16.63 0.09
CA THR A 427 -28.16 15.35 0.65
C THR A 427 -27.96 15.40 2.16
N GLU A 428 -29.09 15.36 2.85
CA GLU A 428 -29.21 15.32 4.30
C GLU A 428 -28.62 14.01 4.83
N PHE A 429 -27.80 14.09 5.87
CA PHE A 429 -27.44 12.95 6.71
C PHE A 429 -27.68 13.32 8.17
N GLU A 430 -28.46 12.48 8.86
CA GLU A 430 -28.75 12.58 10.28
C GLU A 430 -27.51 12.20 11.11
N GLU A 431 -27.14 13.06 12.06
CA GLU A 431 -26.11 12.81 13.06
C GLU A 431 -26.59 11.80 14.12
N VAL A 432 -25.71 10.86 14.47
CA VAL A 432 -25.72 10.24 15.80
C VAL A 432 -24.30 10.32 16.35
N THR A 433 -24.12 11.26 17.29
CA THR A 433 -22.90 11.46 18.08
C THR A 433 -22.78 10.40 19.17
N GLU A 434 -21.58 9.84 19.37
CA GLU A 434 -21.14 9.41 20.71
C GLU A 434 -19.61 9.58 20.83
N ASN A 435 -19.22 10.43 21.78
CA ASN A 435 -17.84 10.73 22.14
C ASN A 435 -17.29 9.64 23.07
N THR A 436 -16.03 9.25 22.91
CA THR A 436 -15.18 8.94 24.08
C THR A 436 -13.69 9.13 23.77
N GLU A 437 -13.05 10.02 24.52
CA GLU A 437 -11.60 10.16 24.63
C GLU A 437 -11.02 9.04 25.51
N ALA A 438 -9.84 8.51 25.16
CA ALA A 438 -8.83 8.12 26.15
C ALA A 438 -7.44 7.87 25.51
N ASP A 439 -6.45 8.31 26.26
CA ASP A 439 -5.04 8.51 25.94
C ASP A 439 -4.15 7.29 26.32
N SER A 440 -2.97 7.25 25.68
CA SER A 440 -1.68 6.73 26.18
C SER A 440 -1.37 5.21 26.25
N THR A 441 -0.48 4.82 25.32
CA THR A 441 0.74 3.99 25.47
C THR A 441 0.74 2.72 26.35
N LYS A 442 1.01 1.55 25.73
CA LYS A 442 2.18 0.66 26.02
C LYS A 442 2.21 -0.64 25.19
N ASN A 443 3.42 -1.00 24.74
CA ASN A 443 3.95 -2.33 24.37
C ASN A 443 3.05 -3.30 23.58
N LEU A 444 3.04 -3.15 22.26
CA LEU A 444 2.47 -4.13 21.33
C LEU A 444 3.41 -5.34 21.15
N LEU A 445 2.96 -6.49 21.65
CA LEU A 445 3.44 -7.81 21.24
C LEU A 445 2.97 -8.05 19.81
N SER A 446 3.89 -8.15 18.85
CA SER A 446 3.57 -8.52 17.48
C SER A 446 3.22 -10.01 17.42
N TYR A 447 1.97 -10.34 17.13
CA TYR A 447 1.53 -11.72 16.92
C TYR A 447 1.60 -12.06 15.42
N SER A 448 2.40 -13.08 15.08
CA SER A 448 2.46 -13.68 13.74
C SER A 448 1.68 -14.99 13.67
N SER A 449 1.03 -15.25 12.55
CA SER A 449 0.26 -16.49 12.34
C SER A 449 1.13 -17.76 12.30
N PRO A 450 0.64 -18.93 12.76
CA PRO A 450 1.30 -20.21 12.52
C PRO A 450 1.21 -20.64 11.02
N PRO A 451 2.05 -21.59 10.56
CA PRO A 451 1.99 -22.10 9.20
C PRO A 451 0.62 -22.69 8.83
N THR A 452 0.11 -22.39 7.64
CA THR A 452 -1.17 -22.89 7.12
C THR A 452 -1.08 -24.39 6.76
N SER A 453 -1.06 -25.28 7.75
CA SER A 453 -0.84 -26.72 7.50
C SER A 453 -2.06 -27.51 7.04
N LYS A 454 -3.30 -26.99 7.16
CA LYS A 454 -4.54 -27.78 6.88
C LYS A 454 -5.71 -27.01 6.24
N SER A 455 -5.48 -25.86 5.60
CA SER A 455 -6.57 -25.10 4.97
C SER A 455 -6.62 -25.33 3.45
N THR A 456 -7.52 -26.20 3.00
CA THR A 456 -7.82 -26.40 1.57
C THR A 456 -9.12 -25.70 1.21
N THR A 457 -9.06 -24.63 0.41
CA THR A 457 -10.23 -24.06 -0.27
C THR A 457 -10.58 -24.95 -1.47
N ARG A 458 -11.49 -25.92 -1.28
CA ARG A 458 -12.07 -26.67 -2.41
C ARG A 458 -13.06 -25.75 -3.13
N THR A 459 -12.75 -25.31 -4.35
CA THR A 459 -13.77 -24.90 -5.31
C THR A 459 -14.37 -26.14 -5.97
N ARG A 460 -15.71 -26.18 -6.10
CA ARG A 460 -16.42 -27.28 -6.76
C ARG A 460 -15.89 -27.46 -8.19
N GLY A 461 -15.58 -28.71 -8.54
CA GLY A 461 -15.29 -29.07 -9.93
C GLY A 461 -16.49 -28.80 -10.82
N ARG A 462 -16.26 -28.16 -11.96
CA ARG A 462 -17.24 -27.97 -13.04
C ARG A 462 -17.87 -29.33 -13.35
N LYS A 463 -19.20 -29.46 -13.15
CA LYS A 463 -19.92 -30.64 -13.66
C LYS A 463 -19.71 -30.69 -15.16
N THR A 464 -19.00 -31.70 -15.65
CA THR A 464 -18.97 -32.08 -17.06
C THR A 464 -20.41 -32.33 -17.50
N LYS A 465 -21.00 -31.39 -18.24
CA LYS A 465 -22.22 -31.68 -18.99
C LYS A 465 -21.84 -32.72 -20.05
N ALA A 466 -22.55 -33.85 -20.05
CA ALA A 466 -22.42 -34.84 -21.11
C ALA A 466 -22.64 -34.17 -22.47
N PRO A 467 -21.90 -34.55 -23.53
CA PRO A 467 -22.10 -33.99 -24.85
C PRO A 467 -23.47 -34.42 -25.37
N VAL A 468 -24.32 -33.44 -25.67
CA VAL A 468 -25.55 -33.63 -26.43
C VAL A 468 -25.13 -33.97 -27.85
N LYS A 469 -25.48 -35.17 -28.34
CA LYS A 469 -25.29 -35.54 -29.74
C LYS A 469 -26.14 -34.63 -30.62
N TYR A 470 -25.49 -33.90 -31.51
CA TYR A 470 -26.13 -33.16 -32.58
C TYR A 470 -25.87 -33.96 -33.86
N GLU A 471 -26.92 -34.58 -34.41
CA GLU A 471 -26.87 -35.26 -35.70
C GLU A 471 -26.96 -34.21 -36.80
N VAL A 472 -25.97 -34.20 -37.69
CA VAL A 472 -25.98 -33.39 -38.91
C VAL A 472 -26.38 -34.34 -40.02
N GLU A 473 -27.54 -34.12 -40.64
CA GLU A 473 -27.95 -34.83 -41.85
C GLU A 473 -27.04 -34.38 -43.01
N ASP A 474 -26.20 -35.30 -43.48
CA ASP A 474 -25.37 -35.11 -44.66
C ASP A 474 -26.25 -35.09 -45.93
N CYS A 475 -26.22 -33.97 -46.66
CA CYS A 475 -26.74 -33.92 -48.03
C CYS A 475 -25.79 -34.67 -48.97
N GLU A 476 -26.21 -35.86 -49.42
CA GLU A 476 -25.52 -36.61 -50.46
C GLU A 476 -25.61 -35.92 -51.83
N PRO A 477 -24.52 -35.89 -52.63
CA PRO A 477 -24.55 -35.39 -53.99
C PRO A 477 -25.12 -36.40 -54.99
N ILE A 478 -26.06 -35.93 -55.81
CA ILE A 478 -26.74 -36.65 -56.91
C ILE A 478 -25.71 -37.27 -57.88
N SER A 479 -25.63 -38.60 -57.89
CA SER A 479 -24.87 -39.38 -58.87
C SER A 479 -25.60 -39.48 -60.22
N LYS A 480 -24.85 -39.26 -61.30
CA LYS A 480 -25.32 -39.36 -62.69
C LYS A 480 -25.59 -40.81 -63.10
N LEU A 481 -26.79 -41.03 -63.67
CA LEU A 481 -27.18 -42.23 -64.43
C LEU A 481 -26.28 -42.46 -65.66
N LYS A 482 -25.88 -43.72 -65.89
CA LYS A 482 -25.57 -44.25 -67.23
C LYS A 482 -26.12 -45.67 -67.41
N LYS A 483 -27.08 -45.74 -68.33
CA LYS A 483 -27.45 -46.80 -69.29
C LYS A 483 -26.93 -48.23 -69.05
N SER A 484 -27.86 -49.15 -68.87
CA SER A 484 -28.22 -50.21 -69.84
C SER A 484 -29.49 -50.91 -69.39
#